data_AF-A0A7W4EIL3-F1
#
_entry.id   AF-A0A7W4EIL3-F1
#
_cell.length_a   1.000
_cell.length_b   1.000
_cell.length_c   1.000
_cell.angle_alpha   90.00
_cell.angle_beta   90.00
_cell.angle_gamma   90.00
#
_symmetry.space_group_name_H-M   'P 1'
#
loop_
_entity.id
_entity.type
_entity.pdbx_description
1 polymer ?
#
loop_
_entity_poly.entity_id
_entity_poly.type
_entity_poly.pdbx_seq_one_letter_code
_entity_poly.pdbx_strand_id
1 'polypeptide(L)'
;MKEKTATQIEFDEMVKELYQILKPLGFKKKALHFYRVVEQSLQMISIQKGAYGSADEIYFTANIKKVPYKEPISFYPDDNTQRIGDIKGDGDIWYEFSGTIVDIFKRKQKFKENREAFLNDIQQIVLPYLSN
;
A
#
# COMPACT_ATOMS: atom_id res chain seq x y z
N MET A 1 10.02 9.74 -23.06
CA MET A 1 9.34 9.37 -21.80
C MET A 1 9.10 10.65 -21.02
N LYS A 2 7.92 10.84 -20.41
CA LYS A 2 7.74 11.96 -19.47
C LYS A 2 8.61 11.70 -18.24
N GLU A 3 9.30 12.73 -17.78
CA GLU A 3 10.06 12.69 -16.53
C GLU A 3 9.11 12.46 -15.35
N LYS A 4 9.54 11.65 -14.37
CA LYS A 4 8.74 11.41 -13.17
C LYS A 4 8.86 12.60 -12.24
N THR A 5 7.75 12.98 -11.61
CA THR A 5 7.74 13.99 -10.55
C THR A 5 8.43 13.46 -9.29
N ALA A 6 8.79 14.36 -8.37
CA ALA A 6 9.30 13.98 -7.06
C ALA A 6 8.30 13.07 -6.30
N THR A 7 7.00 13.34 -6.42
CA THR A 7 5.93 12.54 -5.82
C THR A 7 5.88 11.13 -6.39
N GLN A 8 6.03 10.96 -7.71
CA GLN A 8 6.06 9.64 -8.33
C GLN A 8 7.30 8.85 -7.94
N ILE A 9 8.46 9.51 -7.85
CA ILE A 9 9.70 8.88 -7.39
C ILE A 9 9.52 8.37 -5.95
N GLU A 10 9.04 9.22 -5.04
CA GLU A 10 8.83 8.83 -3.65
C GLU A 10 7.81 7.69 -3.52
N PHE A 11 6.71 7.74 -4.28
CA PHE A 11 5.72 6.66 -4.28
C PHE A 11 6.32 5.33 -4.75
N ASP A 12 7.12 5.35 -5.82
CA ASP A 12 7.77 4.15 -6.33
C ASP A 12 8.82 3.60 -5.36
N GLU A 13 9.54 4.46 -4.65
CA GLU A 13 10.46 4.08 -3.58
C GLU A 13 9.72 3.42 -2.42
N MET A 14 8.62 4.00 -1.94
CA MET A 14 7.77 3.38 -0.91
C MET A 14 7.25 2.00 -1.35
N VAL A 15 6.78 1.85 -2.59
CA VAL A 15 6.32 0.56 -3.14
C VAL A 15 7.46 -0.47 -3.18
N LYS A 16 8.69 -0.03 -3.47
CA LYS A 16 9.88 -0.87 -3.49
C LYS A 16 10.27 -1.31 -2.08
N GLU A 17 10.27 -0.40 -1.11
CA GLU A 17 10.55 -0.69 0.31
C GLU A 17 9.51 -1.66 0.88
N LEU A 18 8.21 -1.42 0.61
CA LEU A 18 7.16 -2.37 0.96
C LEU A 18 7.46 -3.77 0.42
N TYR A 19 7.88 -3.89 -0.84
CA TYR A 19 8.20 -5.21 -1.39
C TYR A 19 9.39 -5.86 -0.69
N GLN A 20 10.39 -5.08 -0.29
CA GLN A 20 11.55 -5.60 0.44
C GLN A 20 11.14 -6.17 1.81
N ILE A 21 10.14 -5.57 2.47
CA ILE A 21 9.56 -6.09 3.71
C ILE A 21 8.75 -7.38 3.45
N LEU A 22 7.93 -7.39 2.40
CA LEU A 22 6.99 -8.50 2.16
C LEU A 22 7.62 -9.73 1.49
N LYS A 23 8.68 -9.55 0.69
CA LYS A 23 9.32 -10.63 -0.08
C LYS A 23 9.87 -11.77 0.80
N PRO A 24 10.59 -11.50 1.91
CA PRO A 24 11.04 -12.55 2.83
C PRO A 24 9.89 -13.36 3.46
N LEU A 25 8.69 -12.77 3.53
CA LEU A 25 7.49 -13.42 4.07
C LEU A 25 6.73 -14.24 3.01
N GLY A 26 7.31 -14.43 1.82
CA GLY A 26 6.74 -15.24 0.74
C GLY A 26 5.76 -14.51 -0.18
N PHE A 27 5.60 -13.18 -0.04
CA PHE A 27 4.76 -12.41 -0.95
C PHE A 27 5.41 -12.26 -2.33
N LYS A 28 4.61 -12.50 -3.36
CA LYS A 28 4.87 -12.15 -4.76
C LYS A 28 4.27 -10.79 -5.08
N LYS A 29 4.85 -10.06 -6.04
CA LYS A 29 4.37 -8.76 -6.49
C LYS A 29 3.80 -8.85 -7.92
N LYS A 30 2.62 -8.28 -8.13
CA LYS A 30 2.03 -8.01 -9.45
C LYS A 30 1.51 -6.58 -9.47
N ALA A 31 2.20 -5.69 -10.18
CA ALA A 31 1.92 -4.24 -10.15
C ALA A 31 1.90 -3.69 -8.71
N LEU A 32 0.73 -3.23 -8.24
CA LEU A 32 0.50 -2.70 -6.88
C LEU A 32 -0.14 -3.72 -5.93
N HIS A 33 -0.21 -5.00 -6.34
CA HIS A 33 -0.70 -6.10 -5.54
C HIS A 33 0.46 -6.93 -5.02
N PHE A 34 0.42 -7.26 -3.74
CA PHE A 34 1.35 -8.12 -3.04
C PHE A 34 0.56 -9.28 -2.48
N TYR A 35 0.88 -10.51 -2.86
CA TYR A 35 0.09 -11.66 -2.47
C TYR A 35 0.93 -12.89 -2.16
N ARG A 36 0.42 -13.75 -1.28
CA ARG A 36 0.95 -15.09 -1.00
C ARG A 36 -0.19 -16.08 -0.79
N VAL A 37 0.12 -17.36 -0.88
CA VAL A 37 -0.78 -18.44 -0.49
C VAL A 37 -0.14 -19.18 0.67
N VAL A 38 -0.84 -19.28 1.79
CA VAL A 38 -0.41 -19.99 3.01
C VAL A 38 -1.58 -20.88 3.43
N GLU A 39 -1.36 -22.18 3.58
CA GLU A 39 -2.38 -23.14 4.05
C GLU A 39 -3.73 -23.04 3.29
N GLN A 40 -3.67 -22.95 1.95
CA GLN A 40 -4.85 -22.75 1.09
C GLN A 40 -5.61 -21.43 1.33
N SER A 41 -5.04 -20.46 2.04
CA SER A 41 -5.52 -19.08 2.13
C SER A 41 -4.70 -18.16 1.22
N LEU A 42 -5.40 -17.44 0.33
CA LEU A 42 -4.86 -16.29 -0.38
C LEU A 42 -4.85 -15.08 0.57
N GLN A 43 -3.67 -14.51 0.75
CA GLN A 43 -3.47 -13.25 1.46
C GLN A 43 -2.96 -12.20 0.49
N MET A 44 -3.57 -11.02 0.48
CA MET A 44 -3.24 -9.95 -0.45
C MET A 44 -3.29 -8.58 0.21
N ILE A 45 -2.30 -7.76 -0.12
CA ILE A 45 -2.19 -6.34 0.19
C ILE A 45 -2.15 -5.62 -1.16
N SER A 46 -3.13 -4.77 -1.43
CA SER A 46 -3.23 -4.03 -2.70
C SER A 46 -3.20 -2.54 -2.44
N ILE A 47 -2.24 -1.82 -3.02
CA ILE A 47 -2.22 -0.36 -2.91
C ILE A 47 -3.24 0.22 -3.89
N GLN A 48 -4.23 0.93 -3.36
CA GLN A 48 -5.23 1.67 -4.12
C GLN A 48 -4.84 3.15 -4.15
N LYS A 49 -4.70 3.72 -5.36
CA LYS A 49 -4.57 5.17 -5.52
C LYS A 49 -5.94 5.85 -5.50
N GLY A 50 -5.99 7.06 -4.98
CA GLY A 50 -7.19 7.89 -4.94
C GLY A 50 -7.54 8.41 -6.33
N ALA A 51 -8.84 8.62 -6.58
CA ALA A 51 -9.33 9.10 -7.87
C ALA A 51 -8.92 10.55 -8.18
N TYR A 52 -8.63 11.34 -7.15
CA TYR A 52 -8.29 12.76 -7.26
C TYR A 52 -6.78 13.03 -7.32
N GLY A 53 -5.97 11.99 -7.50
CA GLY A 53 -4.51 12.14 -7.62
C GLY A 53 -4.07 12.72 -8.95
N SER A 54 -2.88 13.32 -8.95
CA SER A 54 -2.14 13.77 -10.13
C SER A 54 -0.74 13.15 -10.15
N ALA A 55 0.10 13.56 -11.12
CA ALA A 55 1.51 13.18 -11.08
C ALA A 55 2.22 13.80 -9.86
N ASP A 56 1.81 14.99 -9.43
CA ASP A 56 2.41 15.69 -8.29
C ASP A 56 1.68 15.43 -6.98
N GLU A 57 0.50 14.82 -6.97
CA GLU A 57 -0.25 14.54 -5.75
C GLU A 57 -0.77 13.09 -5.78
N ILE A 58 -0.19 12.23 -4.93
CA ILE A 58 -0.59 10.84 -4.85
C ILE A 58 -1.20 10.58 -3.47
N TYR A 59 -2.51 10.35 -3.47
CA TYR A 59 -3.25 9.82 -2.34
C TYR A 59 -3.38 8.31 -2.51
N PHE A 60 -3.14 7.54 -1.46
CA PHE A 60 -3.29 6.09 -1.53
C PHE A 60 -3.70 5.47 -0.20
N THR A 61 -4.29 4.28 -0.30
CA THR A 61 -4.61 3.42 0.83
C THR A 61 -4.25 1.97 0.50
N ALA A 62 -4.40 1.05 1.44
CA ALA A 62 -4.22 -0.38 1.20
C ALA A 62 -5.51 -1.16 1.43
N ASN A 63 -5.86 -1.98 0.44
CA ASN A 63 -6.93 -2.97 0.50
C ASN A 63 -6.33 -4.33 0.86
N ILE A 64 -6.87 -4.94 1.91
CA ILE A 64 -6.40 -6.20 2.48
C ILE A 64 -7.44 -7.27 2.24
N LYS A 65 -7.00 -8.44 1.75
CA LYS A 65 -7.86 -9.58 1.45
C LYS A 65 -7.24 -10.85 2.03
N LYS A 66 -8.02 -11.59 2.81
CA LYS A 66 -7.68 -12.92 3.32
C LYS A 66 -8.85 -13.86 3.06
N VAL A 67 -8.70 -14.74 2.09
CA VAL A 67 -9.78 -15.63 1.62
C VAL A 67 -9.26 -17.03 1.29
N PRO A 68 -10.10 -18.05 1.17
CA PRO A 68 -9.71 -19.32 0.58
C PRO A 68 -9.14 -19.11 -0.83
N TYR A 69 -8.02 -19.76 -1.11
CA TYR A 69 -7.32 -19.67 -2.39
C TYR A 69 -8.12 -20.35 -3.50
N LYS A 70 -8.29 -19.65 -4.61
CA LYS A 70 -8.93 -20.12 -5.84
C LYS A 70 -8.16 -19.59 -7.04
N GLU A 71 -8.13 -20.38 -8.10
CA GLU A 71 -7.60 -19.96 -9.41
C GLU A 71 -8.76 -19.70 -10.39
N PRO A 72 -8.69 -18.64 -11.21
CA PRO A 72 -7.64 -17.62 -11.24
C PRO A 72 -7.67 -16.69 -10.01
N ILE A 73 -6.50 -16.23 -9.55
CA ILE A 73 -6.43 -15.19 -8.50
C ILE A 73 -7.11 -13.90 -9.01
N SER A 74 -8.18 -13.48 -8.34
CA SER A 74 -8.80 -12.16 -8.54
C SER A 74 -8.07 -11.10 -7.72
N PHE A 75 -7.56 -10.08 -8.40
CA PHE A 75 -6.89 -8.91 -7.81
C PHE A 75 -7.86 -7.74 -7.56
N TYR A 76 -9.14 -7.92 -7.89
CA TYR A 76 -10.16 -6.89 -7.69
C TYR A 76 -10.68 -6.94 -6.25
N PRO A 77 -10.99 -5.77 -5.66
CA PRO A 77 -11.75 -5.70 -4.42
C PRO A 77 -13.09 -6.41 -4.56
N ASP A 78 -13.51 -7.06 -3.48
CA ASP A 78 -14.82 -7.71 -3.30
C ASP A 78 -15.25 -7.59 -1.83
N ASP A 79 -16.37 -8.22 -1.46
CA ASP A 79 -16.93 -8.16 -0.11
C ASP A 79 -16.00 -8.70 0.99
N ASN A 80 -14.93 -9.42 0.63
CA ASN A 80 -13.91 -9.92 1.57
C ASN A 80 -12.70 -8.98 1.67
N THR A 81 -12.79 -7.79 1.09
CA THR A 81 -11.70 -6.81 1.07
C THR A 81 -11.97 -5.73 2.10
N GLN A 82 -11.03 -5.55 3.03
CA GLN A 82 -11.09 -4.50 4.06
C GLN A 82 -10.01 -3.46 3.81
N ARG A 83 -10.28 -2.17 4.07
CA ARG A 83 -9.21 -1.17 4.02
C ARG A 83 -8.35 -1.27 5.26
N ILE A 84 -7.09 -0.84 5.13
CA ILE A 84 -6.14 -0.79 6.25
C ILE A 84 -6.68 -0.02 7.44
N GLY A 85 -7.43 1.07 7.20
CA GLY A 85 -7.99 1.86 8.28
C GLY A 85 -9.17 1.19 9.00
N ASP A 86 -9.94 0.35 8.30
CA ASP A 86 -10.96 -0.49 8.95
C ASP A 86 -10.31 -1.52 9.89
N ILE A 87 -9.22 -2.16 9.44
CA ILE A 87 -8.46 -3.13 10.25
C ILE A 87 -7.82 -2.45 11.46
N LYS A 88 -7.37 -1.20 11.31
CA LYS A 88 -6.78 -0.41 12.39
C LYS A 88 -7.82 0.09 13.41
N GLY A 89 -9.09 0.21 13.02
CA GLY A 89 -10.16 0.79 13.83
C GLY A 89 -10.28 2.32 13.73
N ASP A 90 -9.61 2.93 12.76
CA ASP A 90 -9.50 4.39 12.59
C ASP A 90 -10.38 4.93 11.44
N GLY A 91 -11.16 4.07 10.77
CA GLY A 91 -12.01 4.45 9.63
C GLY A 91 -11.22 4.63 8.33
N ASP A 92 -11.63 5.57 7.46
CA ASP A 92 -11.02 5.71 6.12
C ASP A 92 -9.67 6.46 6.16
N ILE A 93 -8.57 5.71 6.16
CA ILE A 93 -7.20 6.26 6.16
C ILE A 93 -6.64 6.36 4.74
N TRP A 94 -6.12 7.53 4.43
CA TRP A 94 -5.36 7.84 3.22
C TRP A 94 -3.99 8.42 3.57
N TYR A 95 -2.97 7.92 2.90
CA TYR A 95 -1.61 8.44 2.91
C TYR A 95 -1.41 9.37 1.73
N GLU A 96 -0.61 10.40 1.91
CA GLU A 96 -0.45 11.45 0.92
C GLU A 96 1.03 11.75 0.65
N PHE A 97 1.38 11.74 -0.62
CA PHE A 97 2.58 12.40 -1.13
C PHE A 97 2.13 13.61 -1.95
N SER A 98 2.27 14.80 -1.35
CA SER A 98 1.95 16.09 -1.97
C SER A 98 3.20 16.83 -2.46
N GLY A 99 3.32 16.93 -3.77
CA GLY A 99 4.35 17.67 -4.49
C GLY A 99 4.12 19.18 -4.47
N THR A 100 2.89 19.62 -4.15
CA THR A 100 2.47 21.03 -4.13
C THR A 100 2.99 21.79 -2.91
N ILE A 101 3.55 21.09 -1.92
CA ILE A 101 4.35 21.70 -0.85
C ILE A 101 5.60 22.35 -1.47
N VAL A 102 5.58 23.69 -1.55
CA VAL A 102 6.64 24.51 -2.16
C VAL A 102 7.97 24.38 -1.40
N ASP A 103 7.90 24.33 -0.07
CA ASP A 103 9.08 24.18 0.77
C ASP A 103 9.65 22.76 0.65
N ILE A 104 10.85 22.65 0.09
CA ILE A 104 11.49 21.36 -0.21
C ILE A 104 11.77 20.54 1.05
N PHE A 105 12.11 21.18 2.17
CA PHE A 105 12.43 20.49 3.41
C PHE A 105 11.15 19.95 4.05
N LYS A 106 10.10 20.77 4.11
CA LYS A 106 8.78 20.33 4.59
C LYS A 106 8.20 19.22 3.72
N ARG A 107 8.35 19.32 2.40
CA ARG A 107 7.89 18.29 1.47
C ARG A 107 8.58 16.95 1.72
N LYS A 108 9.92 16.94 1.76
CA LYS A 108 10.71 15.72 2.04
C LYS A 108 10.37 15.13 3.41
N GLN A 109 10.17 15.98 4.42
CA GLN A 109 9.77 15.53 5.75
C GLN A 109 8.39 14.87 5.73
N LYS A 110 7.40 15.46 5.05
CA LYS A 110 6.05 14.88 4.93
C LYS A 110 6.01 13.60 4.12
N PHE A 111 6.82 13.49 3.07
CA PHE A 111 7.02 12.25 2.33
C PHE A 111 7.53 11.15 3.25
N LYS A 112 8.60 11.44 4.00
CA LYS A 112 9.17 10.50 4.97
C LYS A 112 8.14 10.06 6.01
N GLU A 113 7.43 10.99 6.63
CA GLU A 113 6.41 10.70 7.65
C GLU A 113 5.30 9.79 7.12
N ASN A 114 4.74 10.10 5.95
CA ASN A 114 3.68 9.29 5.35
C ASN A 114 4.17 7.91 4.92
N ARG A 115 5.40 7.81 4.39
CA ARG A 115 6.03 6.53 4.04
C ARG A 115 6.23 5.67 5.28
N GLU A 116 6.83 6.23 6.33
CA GLU A 116 7.09 5.51 7.59
C GLU A 116 5.78 5.07 8.26
N ALA A 117 4.77 5.95 8.30
CA ALA A 117 3.45 5.62 8.83
C ALA A 117 2.82 4.44 8.07
N PHE A 118 2.82 4.48 6.72
CA PHE A 118 2.26 3.40 5.91
C PHE A 118 3.00 2.08 6.13
N LEU A 119 4.33 2.08 6.07
CA LEU A 119 5.12 0.86 6.25
C LEU A 119 5.00 0.30 7.68
N ASN A 120 4.84 1.17 8.67
CA ASN A 120 4.58 0.76 10.05
C ASN A 120 3.20 0.11 10.20
N ASP A 121 2.14 0.72 9.64
CA ASP A 121 0.80 0.16 9.69
C ASP A 121 0.74 -1.20 8.95
N ILE A 122 1.46 -1.37 7.84
CA ILE A 122 1.60 -2.70 7.22
C ILE A 122 2.21 -3.71 8.20
N GLN A 123 3.34 -3.37 8.83
CA GLN A 123 4.08 -4.30 9.66
C GLN A 123 3.39 -4.63 10.99
N GLN A 124 2.80 -3.62 11.64
CA GLN A 124 2.25 -3.75 12.99
C GLN A 124 0.77 -4.10 13.01
N ILE A 125 0.03 -3.80 11.93
CA ILE A 125 -1.43 -4.01 11.87
C ILE A 125 -1.77 -5.08 10.84
N VAL A 126 -1.37 -4.89 9.58
CA VAL A 126 -1.81 -5.76 8.49
C VAL A 126 -1.17 -7.14 8.55
N LEU A 127 0.15 -7.25 8.80
CA LEU A 127 0.82 -8.54 8.86
C LEU A 127 0.30 -9.43 10.01
N PRO A 128 0.08 -8.92 11.24
CA PRO A 128 -0.59 -9.68 12.29
C PRO A 128 -2.02 -10.09 11.91
N TYR A 129 -2.81 -9.18 11.35
CA TYR A 129 -4.17 -9.49 10.87
C TYR A 129 -4.18 -10.64 9.85
N LEU A 130 -3.23 -10.66 8.92
CA LEU A 130 -3.12 -11.74 7.94
C LEU A 130 -2.67 -13.07 8.56
N SER A 131 -1.97 -13.04 9.69
CA SER A 131 -1.42 -14.23 10.34
C SER A 131 -2.38 -14.89 11.34
N ASN A 132 -3.40 -14.16 11.80
CA ASN A 132 -4.53 -14.67 12.62
C ASN A 132 -5.60 -15.29 11.73
#